data_AF-A0A559QHZ7-F1
#
_entry.id   AF-A0A559QHZ7-F1
#
_cell.length_a   1.000
_cell.length_b   1.000
_cell.length_c   1.000
_cell.angle_alpha   90.00
_cell.angle_beta   90.00
_cell.angle_gamma   90.00
#
_symmetry.space_group_name_H-M   'P 1'
#
loop_
_entity.id
_entity.type
_entity.pdbx_description
1 polymer ?
#
loop_
_entity_poly.entity_id
_entity_poly.type
_entity_poly.pdbx_seq_one_letter_code
_entity_poly.pdbx_strand_id
1 'polypeptide(L)' 'MQYVMATVKLFAVFFCFAGISACSAIKPWVKPYERENLADPIMSFESNPASTKYMNHVYEARESARGAEGSAGGGCGCN' A
#
# COMPACT_ATOMS: atom_id res chain seq x y z
N MET A 1 31.70 24.60 27.33
CA MET A 1 31.68 24.13 25.93
C MET A 1 31.73 22.60 25.81
N GLN A 2 32.67 21.90 26.46
CA GLN A 2 32.81 20.44 26.33
C GLN A 2 31.60 19.62 26.86
N TYR A 3 31.00 20.01 27.99
CA TYR A 3 29.84 19.32 28.55
C TYR A 3 28.58 19.44 27.68
N VAL A 4 28.41 20.57 26.98
CA VAL A 4 27.27 20.82 26.07
C VAL A 4 27.37 19.95 24.82
N MET A 5 28.58 19.75 24.27
CA MET A 5 28.77 18.85 23.14
C MET A 5 28.57 17.38 23.53
N ALA A 6 28.92 17.00 24.77
CA ALA A 6 28.69 15.65 25.29
C ALA A 6 27.20 15.34 25.49
N THR A 7 26.42 16.29 26.00
CA THR A 7 24.96 16.12 26.16
C THR A 7 24.24 16.05 24.82
N VAL A 8 24.63 16.87 23.83
CA VAL A 8 24.06 16.81 22.47
C VAL A 8 24.34 15.46 21.79
N LYS A 9 25.54 14.91 21.94
CA LYS A 9 25.87 13.57 21.42
C LYS A 9 25.05 12.46 22.08
N LEU A 10 24.81 12.55 23.39
CA LEU A 10 23.97 11.59 24.11
C LEU A 10 22.51 11.62 23.60
N PHE A 11 21.94 12.81 23.40
CA PHE A 11 20.60 12.94 22.83
C PHE A 11 20.51 12.42 21.39
N ALA A 12 21.53 12.66 20.55
CA ALA A 12 21.57 12.14 19.19
C ALA A 12 21.61 10.60 19.14
N VAL A 13 22.40 9.96 20.02
CA VAL A 13 22.47 8.49 20.11
C VAL A 13 21.14 7.91 20.58
N PHE A 14 20.49 8.53 21.57
CA PHE A 14 19.17 8.10 22.05
C PHE A 14 18.11 8.17 20.94
N PHE A 15 18.09 9.26 20.16
CA PHE A 15 17.16 9.44 19.05
C PHE A 15 17.38 8.40 17.94
N CYS A 16 18.64 8.09 17.61
CA CYS A 16 18.96 7.02 16.65
C CYS A 16 18.48 5.64 17.11
N PHE A 17 18.60 5.31 18.40
CA PHE A 17 18.12 4.04 18.93
C PHE A 17 16.60 3.91 18.94
N ALA A 18 15.87 5.01 19.19
CA ALA A 18 14.41 5.02 19.17
C ALA A 18 13.81 4.77 17.78
N GLY A 19 14.51 5.16 16.70
CA GLY A 19 14.05 4.91 15.32
C GLY A 19 14.04 3.43 14.91
N ILE A 20 14.88 2.59 15.53
CA ILE A 20 15.02 1.18 15.15
C ILE A 20 13.85 0.32 15.68
N SER A 21 13.18 0.74 16.76
CA SER A 21 12.01 0.02 17.31
C SER A 21 10.75 0.08 16.46
N ALA A 22 10.71 0.97 15.45
CA ALA A 22 9.57 1.10 14.54
C ALA A 22 9.44 -0.08 13.54
N CYS A 23 10.49 -0.88 13.36
CA CYS A 23 10.49 -2.06 12.48
C CYS A 23 10.12 -3.36 13.24
N SER A 24 9.28 -3.25 14.28
CA SER A 24 8.74 -4.43 14.96
C SER A 24 7.39 -4.82 14.35
N ALA A 25 7.20 -6.11 14.08
CA ALA A 25 5.93 -6.62 13.59
C ALA A 25 4.85 -6.38 14.65
N ILE A 26 3.95 -5.42 14.41
CA ILE A 26 2.82 -5.13 15.30
C ILE A 26 2.00 -6.43 15.45
N LYS A 27 1.95 -6.95 16.68
CA LYS A 27 1.13 -8.13 17.04
C LYS A 27 0.25 -7.76 18.22
N PRO A 28 -1.07 -8.01 18.14
CA PRO A 28 -1.77 -8.69 17.05
C PRO A 28 -2.00 -7.76 15.85
N TRP A 29 -1.88 -8.32 14.65
CA TRP A 29 -2.34 -7.66 13.42
C TRP A 29 -3.85 -7.39 13.52
N VAL A 30 -4.33 -6.38 12.79
CA VAL A 30 -5.77 -6.11 12.64
C VAL A 30 -6.47 -7.40 12.25
N LYS A 31 -7.49 -7.78 13.02
CA LYS A 31 -8.17 -9.06 12.81
C LYS A 31 -8.88 -9.04 11.45
N PRO A 32 -9.05 -10.19 10.76
CA PRO A 32 -9.56 -10.19 9.40
C PRO A 32 -10.88 -9.45 9.20
N TYR A 33 -11.79 -9.52 10.18
CA TYR A 33 -13.09 -8.87 10.22
C TYR A 33 -13.07 -7.41 10.69
N GLU A 34 -11.92 -6.88 11.13
CA GLU A 34 -11.78 -5.45 11.45
C GLU A 34 -11.26 -4.67 10.23
N ARG A 35 -10.79 -5.37 9.19
CA ARG A 35 -10.25 -4.75 7.98
C ARG A 35 -11.32 -4.08 7.13
N GLU A 36 -12.55 -4.58 7.17
CA GLU A 36 -13.70 -3.96 6.50
C GLU A 36 -13.98 -2.54 7.01
N ASN A 37 -13.74 -2.27 8.30
CA ASN A 37 -13.92 -0.93 8.87
C ASN A 37 -12.84 0.06 8.44
N LEU A 38 -11.69 -0.42 7.94
CA LEU A 38 -10.62 0.43 7.43
C LEU A 38 -10.85 0.83 5.96
N ALA A 39 -11.66 0.07 5.22
CA ALA A 39 -11.95 0.32 3.82
C ALA A 39 -13.34 0.96 3.65
N ASP A 40 -13.42 2.27 3.86
CA ASP A 40 -14.59 3.10 3.52
C ASP A 40 -14.94 2.94 2.02
N PRO A 41 -16.23 2.78 1.67
CA PRO A 41 -16.70 2.77 0.29
C PRO A 41 -16.17 3.92 -0.59
N ILE A 42 -15.87 5.09 -0.04
CA ILE A 42 -15.28 6.21 -0.81
C ILE A 42 -13.86 5.90 -1.32
N MET A 43 -13.15 4.96 -0.70
CA MET A 43 -11.81 4.53 -1.13
C MET A 43 -11.87 3.48 -2.25
N SER A 44 -13.05 3.15 -2.77
CA SER A 44 -13.15 2.33 -3.97
C SER A 44 -12.48 3.03 -5.15
N PHE A 45 -11.55 2.34 -5.84
CA PHE A 45 -10.93 2.85 -7.06
C PHE A 45 -11.96 3.24 -8.14
N GLU A 46 -13.08 2.53 -8.14
CA GLU A 46 -14.13 2.68 -9.15
C GLU A 46 -15.47 2.98 -8.50
N SER A 47 -16.05 4.13 -8.85
CA SER A 47 -17.33 4.58 -8.32
C SER A 47 -18.51 3.75 -8.84
N ASN A 48 -18.42 3.21 -10.06
CA ASN A 48 -19.44 2.34 -10.64
C ASN A 48 -18.81 1.06 -11.22
N PRO A 49 -18.65 0.00 -10.39
CA PRO A 49 -17.97 -1.21 -10.81
C PRO A 49 -18.69 -1.96 -11.95
N ALA A 50 -19.99 -1.77 -12.15
CA ALA A 50 -20.71 -2.38 -13.25
C ALA A 50 -20.33 -1.74 -14.60
N SER A 51 -20.24 -0.41 -14.64
CA SER A 51 -19.79 0.32 -15.82
C SER A 51 -18.33 0.02 -16.15
N THR A 52 -17.47 0.01 -15.14
CA THR A 52 -16.03 -0.23 -15.33
C THR A 52 -15.78 -1.64 -15.88
N LYS A 53 -16.47 -2.66 -15.34
CA LYS A 53 -16.39 -4.03 -15.89
C LYS A 53 -16.80 -4.11 -17.36
N TYR A 54 -17.85 -3.39 -17.75
CA TYR A 54 -18.28 -3.34 -19.15
C TYR A 54 -17.21 -2.70 -20.05
N MET A 55 -16.65 -1.56 -19.64
CA MET A 55 -15.60 -0.88 -20.41
C MET A 55 -14.33 -1.72 -20.49
N ASN A 56 -13.92 -2.36 -19.39
CA ASN A 56 -12.76 -3.24 -19.37
C ASN A 56 -12.94 -4.44 -20.33
N HIS A 57 -14.12 -5.04 -20.39
CA HIS A 57 -14.40 -6.08 -21.39
C HIS A 57 -14.25 -5.56 -22.84
N VAL A 58 -14.68 -4.31 -23.11
CA VAL A 58 -14.48 -3.68 -24.42
C VAL A 58 -12.99 -3.48 -24.72
N TYR A 59 -12.20 -2.99 -23.76
CA TYR A 59 -10.75 -2.82 -23.94
C TYR A 59 -10.03 -4.15 -24.12
N GLU A 60 -10.36 -5.18 -23.34
CA GLU A 60 -9.82 -6.54 -23.51
C GLU A 60 -10.07 -7.07 -24.93
N ALA A 61 -11.26 -6.84 -25.48
CA ALA A 61 -11.63 -7.30 -26.81
C ALA A 61 -10.96 -6.51 -27.93
N ARG A 62 -10.73 -5.20 -27.74
CA ARG A 62 -10.20 -4.31 -28.79
C ARG A 62 -8.69 -4.19 -28.78
N GLU A 63 -8.09 -4.29 -27.61
CA GLU A 63 -6.66 -4.01 -27.38
C GLU A 63 -5.88 -5.30 -27.10
N SER A 64 -6.55 -6.45 -27.14
CA SER A 64 -5.97 -7.75 -26.78
C SER A 64 -5.27 -7.70 -25.40
N ALA A 65 -5.81 -6.92 -24.46
CA ALA A 65 -5.18 -6.67 -23.16
C ALA A 65 -5.76 -7.56 -22.04
N ARG A 66 -6.16 -8.80 -22.35
CA ARG A 66 -6.73 -9.73 -21.35
C ARG A 66 -5.79 -9.89 -20.15
N GLY A 67 -6.29 -9.57 -18.95
CA GLY A 67 -5.55 -9.67 -17.68
C GLY A 67 -4.87 -8.37 -17.21
N ALA A 68 -4.94 -7.26 -17.96
CA ALA A 68 -4.24 -6.02 -17.60
C ALA A 68 -4.77 -5.27 -16.37
N GLU A 69 -5.96 -5.62 -15.89
CA GLU A 69 -6.63 -4.94 -14.78
C GLU A 69 -6.16 -5.43 -13.38
N GLY A 70 -5.15 -6.30 -13.28
CA GLY A 70 -4.71 -6.88 -12.02
C GLY A 70 -3.22 -7.20 -11.94
N SER A 71 -2.79 -7.79 -10.81
CA SER A 71 -1.40 -8.19 -10.54
C SER A 71 -0.80 -9.19 -11.55
N ALA A 72 -1.59 -9.70 -12.49
CA ALA A 72 -1.16 -10.66 -13.50
C ALA A 72 -1.76 -10.32 -14.87
N GLY A 73 -1.07 -9.47 -15.64
CA GLY A 73 -1.29 -9.38 -17.08
C GLY A 73 -0.66 -8.16 -17.75
N GLY A 74 0.48 -8.35 -18.40
CA GLY A 74 1.03 -7.39 -19.35
C GLY A 74 0.37 -7.56 -20.71
N GLY A 75 -0.10 -6.47 -21.30
CA GLY A 75 -0.73 -6.46 -22.62
C GLY A 75 0.25 -6.78 -23.75
N CYS A 76 0.02 -7.91 -24.41
CA CYS A 76 0.44 -8.18 -25.80
C CYS A 76 -0.52 -9.11 -26.56
N GLY A 77 -1.67 -9.52 -25.98
CA GLY A 77 -2.71 -10.27 -26.69
C GLY A 77 -2.42 -11.72 -27.04
N CYS A 78 -1.22 -12.20 -26.78
CA CYS A 78 -0.83 -13.58 -27.05
C CYS A 78 -1.23 -14.45 -25.85
N ASN A 79 -2.40 -15.11 -25.95
CA ASN A 79 -2.71 -16.29 -25.14
C ASN A 79 -2.10 -17.52 -25.82
#